data_AF-A0A1F3EC07-F1
#
_entry.id   AF-A0A1F3EC07-F1
#
_cell.length_a   1.000
_cell.length_b   1.000
_cell.length_c   1.000
_cell.angle_alpha   90.00
_cell.angle_beta   90.00
_cell.angle_gamma   90.00
#
_symmetry.space_group_name_H-M   'P 1'
#
loop_
_entity.id
_entity.type
_entity.pdbx_description
1 polymer ?
#
loop_
_entity_poly.entity_id
_entity_poly.type
_entity_poly.pdbx_seq_one_letter_code
_entity_poly.pdbx_strand_id
1 'polypeptide(L)' 'MEGKEIINNKELDYNCLEIETLCKLFTLIIRNDRFNDGFLVHNLQNGTIFKIIKALEFKISNK' A
#
# COMPACT_ATOMS: atom_id res chain seq x y z
N MET A 1 -7.21 12.55 3.98
CA MET A 1 -7.37 11.25 4.71
C MET A 1 -6.01 10.60 4.62
N GLU A 2 -5.40 10.34 5.76
CA GLU A 2 -4.01 9.89 5.94
C GLU A 2 -3.57 8.80 4.95
N GLY A 3 -4.40 7.78 4.71
CA GLY A 3 -4.07 6.71 3.76
C GLY A 3 -3.88 7.15 2.30
N LYS A 4 -4.60 8.19 1.83
CA LYS A 4 -4.37 8.76 0.49
C LYS A 4 -3.07 9.57 0.44
N GLU A 5 -2.73 10.26 1.52
CA GLU A 5 -1.48 11.04 1.63
C GLU A 5 -0.27 10.10 1.63
N ILE A 6 -0.36 8.98 2.33
CA ILE A 6 0.64 7.90 2.31
C ILE A 6 0.81 7.34 0.90
N ILE A 7 -0.26 6.94 0.22
CA ILE A 7 -0.18 6.34 -1.14
C ILE A 7 0.40 7.33 -2.16
N ASN A 8 0.07 8.62 -2.02
CA ASN A 8 0.55 9.65 -2.95
C ASN A 8 1.98 10.12 -2.65
N ASN A 9 2.56 9.75 -1.50
CA ASN A 9 3.93 10.06 -1.17
C ASN A 9 4.90 9.07 -1.81
N LYS A 10 5.53 9.49 -2.91
CA LYS A 10 6.48 8.67 -3.69
C LYS A 10 7.75 8.29 -2.93
N GLU A 11 8.14 9.13 -1.97
CA GLU A 11 9.37 9.00 -1.17
C GLU A 11 9.14 8.19 0.12
N LEU A 12 7.92 7.74 0.40
CA LEU A 12 7.63 7.00 1.62
C LEU A 12 8.32 5.63 1.59
N ASP A 13 9.13 5.35 2.61
CA ASP A 13 9.62 4.01 2.88
C ASP A 13 8.56 3.19 3.62
N TYR A 14 7.98 2.22 2.91
CA TYR A 14 6.95 1.33 3.45
C TYR A 14 7.49 0.41 4.55
N ASN A 15 8.80 0.21 4.66
CA ASN A 15 9.40 -0.59 5.73
C ASN A 15 9.29 0.07 7.11
N CYS A 16 9.10 1.39 7.16
CA CYS A 16 8.87 2.12 8.41
C CYS A 16 7.44 1.96 8.96
N LEU A 17 6.51 1.38 8.18
CA LEU A 17 5.10 1.23 8.59
C LEU A 17 4.88 -0.08 9.36
N GLU A 18 3.95 -0.07 10.31
CA GLU A 18 3.53 -1.30 10.99
C GLU A 18 2.77 -2.25 10.06
N ILE A 19 2.80 -3.56 10.36
CA ILE A 19 2.06 -4.58 9.58
C ILE A 19 0.58 -4.20 9.46
N GLU A 20 -0.03 -3.72 10.53
CA GLU A 20 -1.43 -3.29 10.54
C GLU A 20 -1.69 -2.15 9.53
N THR A 21 -0.79 -1.17 9.48
CA THR A 21 -0.88 -0.03 8.55
C THR A 21 -0.75 -0.50 7.11
N LEU A 22 0.19 -1.41 6.82
CA LEU A 22 0.37 -2.00 5.48
C LEU A 22 -0.89 -2.75 5.02
N CYS A 23 -1.51 -3.54 5.88
CA CYS A 23 -2.77 -4.23 5.59
C CYS A 23 -3.94 -3.26 5.36
N LYS A 24 -4.01 -2.17 6.13
CA LYS A 24 -5.00 -1.10 5.94
C LYS A 24 -4.84 -0.41 4.58
N LEU A 25 -3.60 -0.14 4.15
CA LEU A 25 -3.34 0.45 2.83
C LEU A 25 -3.76 -0.47 1.69
N PHE A 26 -3.47 -1.77 1.81
CA PHE A 26 -3.92 -2.76 0.84
C PHE A 26 -5.45 -2.81 0.74
N THR A 27 -6.13 -2.82 1.90
CA THR A 27 -7.59 -2.76 1.98
C THR A 27 -8.15 -1.48 1.38
N LEU A 28 -7.50 -0.34 1.64
CA LEU A 28 -7.87 0.97 1.10
C LEU A 28 -7.80 0.96 -0.43
N ILE A 29 -6.76 0.38 -1.04
CA ILE A 29 -6.62 0.31 -2.50
C ILE A 29 -7.76 -0.52 -3.10
N ILE A 30 -7.99 -1.73 -2.61
CA ILE A 30 -9.08 -2.60 -3.08
C ILE A 30 -10.45 -1.93 -2.89
N ARG A 31 -10.64 -1.23 -1.77
CA ARG A 31 -11.90 -0.52 -1.50
C ARG A 31 -12.10 0.69 -2.43
N ASN A 32 -11.05 1.44 -2.73
CA ASN A 32 -11.17 2.61 -3.61
C ASN A 32 -11.41 2.24 -5.06
N ASP A 33 -10.94 1.07 -5.51
CA ASP A 33 -11.20 0.57 -6.87
C ASP A 33 -12.70 0.43 -7.17
N ARG A 34 -13.53 0.12 -6.16
CA ARG A 34 -15.00 0.08 -6.30
C ARG A 34 -15.66 1.42 -6.61
N PHE A 35 -14.96 2.52 -6.39
CA PHE A 35 -15.48 3.88 -6.56
C PHE A 35 -14.65 4.70 -7.57
N ASN A 36 -13.46 4.22 -7.93
CA ASN A 36 -12.54 4.87 -8.83
C ASN A 36 -11.99 3.78 -9.75
N ASP A 37 -12.61 3.62 -10.91
CA ASP A 37 -12.26 2.57 -11.86
C ASP A 37 -10.77 2.61 -12.19
N GLY A 38 -10.10 1.46 -12.04
CA GLY A 38 -8.69 1.30 -12.35
C GLY A 38 -7.74 1.79 -11.25
N PHE A 39 -8.22 2.14 -10.06
CA PHE A 39 -7.37 2.54 -8.95
C PHE A 39 -6.43 1.41 -8.50
N LEU A 40 -6.91 0.17 -8.46
CA LEU A 40 -6.07 -1.01 -8.17
C LEU A 40 -5.01 -1.18 -9.27
N VAL A 41 -5.42 -1.14 -10.54
CA VAL A 41 -4.52 -1.30 -11.69
C VAL A 41 -3.44 -0.22 -11.67
N HIS A 42 -3.81 1.03 -11.41
CA HIS A 42 -2.88 2.14 -11.28
C HIS A 42 -1.83 1.89 -10.19
N ASN A 43 -2.27 1.46 -9.00
CA ASN A 43 -1.37 1.18 -7.87
C ASN A 43 -0.52 -0.09 -8.07
N LEU A 44 -0.95 -1.00 -8.93
CA LEU A 44 -0.14 -2.13 -9.37
C LEU A 44 0.95 -1.65 -10.34
N GLN A 45 0.57 -0.88 -11.36
CA GLN A 45 1.46 -0.39 -12.41
C GLN A 45 2.52 0.59 -11.88
N ASN A 46 2.17 1.44 -10.92
CA ASN A 46 3.10 2.40 -10.34
C ASN A 46 4.00 1.81 -9.22
N GLY A 47 3.84 0.51 -8.93
CA GLY A 47 4.66 -0.23 -7.97
C GLY A 47 4.27 -0.07 -6.49
N THR A 48 3.22 0.68 -6.15
CA THR A 48 2.76 0.85 -4.76
C THR A 48 2.39 -0.49 -4.12
N ILE A 49 1.61 -1.32 -4.83
CA ILE A 49 1.23 -2.67 -4.34
C ILE A 49 2.46 -3.52 -4.07
N PHE A 50 3.45 -3.49 -4.97
CA PHE A 50 4.69 -4.25 -4.82
C PHE A 50 5.48 -3.82 -3.59
N LYS A 51 5.61 -2.50 -3.34
CA LYS A 51 6.28 -1.95 -2.15
C LYS A 51 5.60 -2.40 -0.86
N ILE A 52 4.26 -2.36 -0.81
CA ILE A 52 3.48 -2.83 0.35
C ILE A 52 3.75 -4.33 0.61
N ILE A 53 3.68 -5.17 -0.43
CA ILE A 53 3.91 -6.62 -0.30
C ILE A 53 5.34 -6.90 0.16
N LYS A 54 6.34 -6.20 -0.37
CA LYS A 54 7.74 -6.37 0.05
C LYS A 54 7.97 -5.99 1.50
N ALA A 55 7.37 -4.89 1.97
CA ALA A 55 7.45 -4.50 3.38
C ALA A 55 6.77 -5.52 4.30
N LEU A 56 5.63 -6.10 3.89
CA LEU A 56 4.96 -7.17 4.62
C LEU A 56 5.82 -8.44 4.67
N GLU A 57 6.37 -8.87 3.53
CA GLU A 57 7.27 -10.04 3.44
C GLU A 57 8.46 -9.87 4.39
N PHE A 58 9.15 -8.73 4.32
CA PHE A 58 10.28 -8.42 5.21
C PHE A 58 9.89 -8.52 6.69
N LYS A 59 8.74 -7.96 7.09
CA LYS A 59 8.30 -7.96 8.50
C LYS A 59 7.83 -9.33 8.99
N ILE A 60 7.25 -10.16 8.12
CA ILE A 60 6.79 -11.51 8.47
C ILE A 60 7.99 -12.47 8.55
N SER A 61 8.95 -12.36 7.63
CA SER A 61 10.13 -13.23 7.60
C SER A 61 11.15 -12.93 8.70
N ASN A 62 11.17 -11.71 9.24
CA ASN A 62 12.07 -11.31 10.34
C ASN A 62 11.37 -11.23 11.71
N LYS A 63 10.23 -11.91 11.86
CA LYS A 63 9.49 -12.03 13.12
C LYS A 63 9.86 -13.32 13.85
#